data_AF-A0A7X5KP93-F1
#
_entry.id   AF-A0A7X5KP93-F1
#
_cell.length_a   1.000
_cell.length_b   1.000
_cell.length_c   1.000
_cell.angle_alpha   90.00
_cell.angle_beta   90.00
_cell.angle_gamma   90.00
#
_symmetry.space_group_name_H-M   'P 1'
#
loop_
_entity.id
_entity.type
_entity.pdbx_description
1 polymer ?
#
loop_
_entity_poly.entity_id
_entity_poly.type
_entity_poly.pdbx_seq_one_letter_code
_entity_poly.pdbx_strand_id
1 'polypeptide(L)' 'MSGVELFGVLLILYGVFVFWTALKQPQVIWEMAHTKLFRRLLTDKGALIFFHVVAAVSLLVGIGMLLWG' A
#
# COMPACT_ATOMS: atom_id res chain seq x y z
N MET A 1 15.87 18.52 -4.17
CA MET A 1 14.70 17.66 -4.38
C MET A 1 13.56 18.53 -4.86
N SER A 2 13.07 18.31 -6.07
CA SER A 2 11.85 18.90 -6.60
C SER A 2 10.64 18.39 -5.79
N GLY A 3 9.51 19.10 -5.82
CA GLY A 3 8.31 18.66 -5.09
C GLY A 3 7.84 17.26 -5.52
N VAL A 4 8.09 16.88 -6.77
CA VAL A 4 7.71 15.59 -7.37
C VAL A 4 8.52 14.44 -6.78
N GLU A 5 9.83 14.62 -6.60
CA GLU A 5 10.71 13.62 -5.95
C GLU A 5 10.28 13.38 -4.50
N LEU A 6 9.86 14.43 -3.78
CA LEU A 6 9.38 14.32 -2.40
C LEU A 6 8.10 13.47 -2.32
N PHE A 7 7.17 13.66 -3.26
CA PHE A 7 5.98 12.82 -3.40
C PHE A 7 6.35 11.38 -3.76
N GLY A 8 7.35 11.17 -4.62
CA GLY A 8 7.88 9.84 -4.96
C GLY A 8 8.38 9.08 -3.72
N VAL A 9 9.19 9.72 -2.87
CA VAL A 9 9.65 9.11 -1.61
C VAL A 9 8.49 8.80 -0.67
N LEU A 10 7.53 9.73 -0.52
CA LEU A 10 6.35 9.50 0.31
C LEU A 10 5.52 8.30 -0.17
N LEU A 11 5.38 8.17 -1.50
CA LEU A 11 4.63 7.10 -2.13
C LEU A 11 5.32 5.74 -1.97
N ILE A 12 6.65 5.71 -2.04
CA ILE A 12 7.44 4.51 -1.73
C ILE A 12 7.26 4.12 -0.27
N LEU A 13 7.38 5.07 0.66
CA LEU A 13 7.14 4.83 2.09
C LEU A 13 5.74 4.26 2.34
N TYR A 14 4.72 4.82 1.68
CA TYR A 14 3.36 4.31 1.73
C TYR A 14 3.26 2.90 1.15
N GLY A 15 3.87 2.62 0.00
CA GLY A 15 3.89 1.29 -0.62
C GLY A 15 4.54 0.24 0.29
N VAL A 16 5.65 0.57 0.94
CA VAL A 16 6.30 -0.30 1.94
C VAL A 16 5.40 -0.52 3.14
N PHE A 17 4.72 0.51 3.64
CA PHE A 17 3.78 0.40 4.75
C PHE A 17 2.60 -0.51 4.38
N VAL A 18 2.03 -0.35 3.19
CA VAL A 18 0.94 -1.20 2.68
C VAL A 18 1.40 -2.64 2.52
N PHE A 19 2.60 -2.87 1.99
CA PHE A 19 3.17 -4.21 1.88
C PHE A 19 3.35 -4.86 3.26
N TRP A 20 3.85 -4.11 4.23
CA TRP A 20 4.05 -4.58 5.59
C TRP A 20 2.72 -4.91 6.29
N THR A 21 1.69 -4.10 6.10
CA THR A 21 0.34 -4.38 6.61
C THR A 21 -0.31 -5.59 5.93
N ALA A 22 -0.01 -5.84 4.66
CA ALA A 22 -0.45 -7.04 3.95
C ALA A 22 0.23 -8.32 4.48
N LEU A 23 1.54 -8.26 4.78
CA LEU A 23 2.31 -9.39 5.29
C LEU A 23 2.01 -9.71 6.76
N LYS A 24 2.04 -8.70 7.64
CA LYS A 24 1.88 -8.92 9.08
C LYS A 24 0.44 -8.94 9.55
N GLN A 25 -0.49 -8.50 8.70
CA GLN A 25 -1.93 -8.41 9.01
C GLN A 25 -2.19 -7.93 10.44
N PRO A 26 -1.61 -6.79 10.86
CA PRO A 26 -1.70 -6.36 12.24
C PRO A 26 -3.17 -6.20 12.62
N GLN A 27 -3.60 -6.90 13.66
CA GLN A 27 -5.00 -6.97 14.08
C GLN A 27 -5.61 -5.59 14.26
N VAL A 28 -4.83 -4.63 14.78
CA VAL A 28 -5.23 -3.23 14.92
C VAL A 28 -5.73 -2.60 13.61
N ILE A 29 -5.08 -2.85 12.48
CA ILE A 29 -5.44 -2.27 11.17
C ILE A 29 -6.47 -3.16 10.46
N TRP A 30 -6.33 -4.48 10.59
CA TRP A 30 -7.21 -5.44 9.96
C TRP A 30 -8.61 -5.46 10.59
N GLU A 31 -8.73 -5.23 11.90
CA GLU A 31 -10.02 -5.15 12.62
C GLU A 31 -10.70 -3.78 12.55
N MET A 32 -10.06 -2.76 11.96
CA MET A 32 -10.72 -1.49 11.70
C MET A 32 -11.94 -1.68 10.81
N ALA A 33 -12.99 -0.90 11.04
CA ALA A 33 -14.27 -1.01 10.34
C ALA A 33 -14.11 -1.06 8.82
N HIS A 34 -13.21 -0.25 8.25
CA HIS A 34 -12.95 -0.17 6.82
C HIS A 34 -12.34 -1.46 6.28
N THR A 35 -11.23 -1.92 6.87
CA THR A 35 -10.53 -3.14 6.45
C THR A 35 -11.36 -4.38 6.70
N LYS A 36 -12.14 -4.40 7.79
CA LYS A 36 -13.07 -5.49 8.12
C LYS A 36 -14.21 -5.61 7.09
N LEU A 37 -14.76 -4.49 6.64
CA LEU A 37 -15.78 -4.47 5.57
C LEU A 37 -15.19 -4.94 4.25
N PHE A 38 -13.97 -4.47 3.94
CA PHE A 38 -13.25 -4.87 2.74
C PHE A 38 -12.94 -6.38 2.71
N ARG A 39 -12.53 -6.96 3.84
CA ARG A 39 -12.34 -8.41 4.00
C ARG A 39 -13.64 -9.19 3.91
N ARG A 40 -14.75 -8.64 4.41
CA ARG A 40 -16.08 -9.24 4.24
C ARG A 40 -16.53 -9.29 2.78
N LEU A 41 -16.19 -8.27 1.99
CA LEU A 41 -16.55 -8.16 0.58
C LEU A 41 -15.66 -9.02 -0.33
N LEU A 42 -14.34 -8.99 -0.12
CA LEU A 42 -13.35 -9.64 -0.99
C LEU A 42 -12.84 -10.98 -0.46
N THR A 43 -13.23 -11.40 0.75
CA THR A 43 -12.61 -12.50 1.52
C THR A 43 -11.18 -12.15 1.99
N ASP A 44 -10.68 -12.78 3.05
CA ASP A 44 -9.33 -12.52 3.59
C ASP A 44 -8.23 -12.65 2.51
N LYS A 45 -8.35 -13.65 1.62
CA LYS A 45 -7.41 -13.83 0.50
C LYS A 45 -7.51 -12.71 -0.54
N GLY A 46 -8.72 -12.24 -0.87
CA GLY A 46 -8.90 -11.17 -1.86
C GLY A 46 -8.39 -9.82 -1.34
N ALA A 47 -8.61 -9.51 -0.06
CA ALA A 47 -8.02 -8.33 0.56
C ALA A 47 -6.48 -8.38 0.55
N LEU A 48 -5.90 -9.54 0.86
CA LEU A 48 -4.44 -9.77 0.81
C LEU A 48 -3.84 -9.48 -0.57
N ILE A 49 -4.48 -10.01 -1.62
CA ILE A 49 -4.06 -9.81 -3.02
C ILE A 49 -4.20 -8.33 -3.39
N PHE A 50 -5.31 -7.69 -3.03
CA PHE A 50 -5.53 -6.27 -3.29
C PHE A 50 -4.43 -5.40 -2.67
N PHE A 51 -4.12 -5.61 -1.39
CA PHE A 51 -3.06 -4.85 -0.73
C PHE A 51 -1.67 -5.12 -1.34
N HIS A 52 -1.38 -6.34 -1.80
CA HIS A 52 -0.14 -6.63 -2.53
C HIS A 52 -0.07 -5.90 -3.88
N VAL A 53 -1.17 -5.87 -4.63
CA VAL A 53 -1.23 -5.15 -5.91
C VAL A 53 -1.05 -3.64 -5.68
N VAL A 54 -1.74 -3.07 -4.68
CA VAL A 54 -1.61 -1.64 -4.34
C VAL A 54 -0.19 -1.31 -3.89
N ALA A 55 0.45 -2.18 -3.10
CA ALA A 55 1.84 -2.00 -2.69
C ALA A 55 2.79 -2.02 -3.89
N ALA A 56 2.65 -3.02 -4.79
CA ALA A 56 3.48 -3.13 -5.98
C ALA A 56 3.32 -1.92 -6.91
N VAL A 57 2.07 -1.47 -7.14
CA VAL A 57 1.78 -0.28 -7.94
C VAL A 57 2.35 0.98 -7.30
N SER A 58 2.18 1.16 -5.99
CA SER A 58 2.71 2.34 -5.27
C SER A 58 4.24 2.40 -5.34
N LEU A 59 4.92 1.25 -5.24
CA LEU A 59 6.37 1.17 -5.39
C LEU A 59 6.82 1.49 -6.81
N LEU A 60 6.17 0.91 -7.83
CA LEU A 60 6.50 1.16 -9.24
C LEU A 60 6.29 2.63 -9.63
N VAL A 61 5.16 3.21 -9.21
CA VAL A 61 4.85 4.63 -9.47
C VAL A 61 5.81 5.54 -8.71
N GLY A 62 6.12 5.21 -7.45
CA GLY A 62 7.04 6.00 -6.64
C GLY A 62 8.48 6.00 -7.19
N ILE A 63 8.97 4.84 -7.62
CA ILE A 63 10.28 4.71 -8.30
C ILE A 63 10.24 5.46 -9.64
N GLY A 64 9.15 5.37 -10.39
CA GLY A 64 8.95 6.11 -11.63
C GLY A 64 9.00 7.63 -11.43
N MET A 65 8.38 8.13 -10.36
CA MET A 65 8.42 9.56 -10.00
C MET A 65 9.82 10.03 -9.60
N LEU A 66 10.62 9.19 -8.95
CA LEU A 66 12.02 9.51 -8.62
C LEU A 66 12.95 9.50 -9.84
N LEU A 67 12.65 8.69 -10.85
CA LEU A 67 13.45 8.62 -12.08
C LEU A 67 13.12 9.74 -13.07
N TRP A 68 11.93 10.32 -12.99
CA TRP A 68 11.42 11.32 -13.95
C TRP A 68 11.38 12.75 -13.39
N GLY A 69 11.40 12.92 -12.07
CA GLY A 69 11.37 14.21 -11.36
C GLY A 69 12.74 14.77 -11.00
#